data_AF-A0A7W0QAH6-F1
#
_entry.id   AF-A0A7W0QAH6-F1
#
_cell.length_a   1.000
_cell.length_b   1.000
_cell.length_c   1.000
_cell.angle_alpha   90.00
_cell.angle_beta   90.00
_cell.angle_gamma   90.00
#
_symmetry.space_group_name_H-M   'P 1'
#
loop_
_entity.id
_entity.type
_entity.pdbx_description
1 polymer ?
#
loop_
_entity_poly.entity_id
_entity_poly.type
_entity_poly.pdbx_seq_one_letter_code
_entity_poly.pdbx_strand_id
1 'polypeptide(L)'
;MAKAEAAEQKALNAKDAASYERAWRECGHLWERAADRETDAKRRAQYVANAERARAAADGPQESADDADPASLPPPNPHLN
;
A
#
# COMPACT_ATOMS: atom_id res chain seq x y z
N MET A 1 7.55 -7.98 15.56
CA MET A 1 7.55 -9.25 14.80
C MET A 1 6.13 -9.73 14.56
N ALA A 2 5.55 -10.55 15.45
CA ALA A 2 4.28 -11.24 15.18
C ALA A 2 3.09 -10.36 14.75
N LYS A 3 2.99 -9.12 15.26
CA LYS A 3 1.96 -8.17 14.83
C LYS A 3 2.22 -7.60 13.41
N ALA A 4 3.49 -7.38 13.05
CA ALA A 4 3.87 -6.86 11.74
C ALA A 4 3.65 -7.93 10.65
N GLU A 5 4.05 -9.17 10.91
CA GLU A 5 3.77 -10.31 10.02
C GLU A 5 2.27 -10.57 9.87
N ALA A 6 1.49 -10.44 10.95
CA ALA A 6 0.04 -10.54 10.87
C ALA A 6 -0.59 -9.41 10.03
N ALA A 7 -0.06 -8.20 10.10
CA ALA A 7 -0.50 -7.08 9.27
C ALA A 7 -0.14 -7.29 7.79
N GLU A 8 1.05 -7.82 7.50
CA GLU A 8 1.47 -8.21 6.14
C GLU A 8 0.56 -9.29 5.57
N GLN A 9 0.29 -10.36 6.33
CA GLN A 9 -0.60 -11.43 5.89
C GLN A 9 -2.03 -10.95 5.67
N LYS A 10 -2.48 -9.97 6.47
CA LYS A 10 -3.79 -9.31 6.30
C LYS A 10 -3.81 -8.45 5.05
N ALA A 11 -2.73 -7.72 4.75
CA ALA A 11 -2.60 -6.95 3.54
C ALA A 11 -2.63 -7.86 2.30
N LEU A 12 -1.89 -8.96 2.32
CA LEU A 12 -1.89 -9.97 1.24
C LEU A 12 -3.26 -10.63 1.01
N ASN A 13 -4.05 -10.81 2.07
CA ASN A 13 -5.41 -11.36 1.97
C ASN A 13 -6.50 -10.30 1.77
N ALA A 14 -6.15 -9.01 1.76
CA ALA A 14 -7.13 -7.95 1.59
C ALA A 14 -7.71 -8.00 0.18
N LYS A 15 -9.04 -8.00 0.08
CA LYS A 15 -9.76 -7.99 -1.19
C LYS A 15 -10.06 -6.57 -1.69
N ASP A 16 -10.05 -5.60 -0.77
CA ASP A 16 -10.35 -4.20 -1.04
C ASP A 16 -9.08 -3.37 -1.00
N ALA A 17 -8.92 -2.44 -1.96
CA ALA A 17 -7.77 -1.56 -2.03
C ALA A 17 -7.60 -0.69 -0.77
N ALA A 18 -8.69 -0.19 -0.20
CA ALA A 18 -8.64 0.57 1.05
C ALA A 18 -8.20 -0.29 2.26
N SER A 19 -8.58 -1.57 2.29
CA SER A 19 -8.15 -2.50 3.33
C SER A 19 -6.70 -2.93 3.15
N TYR A 20 -6.26 -3.12 1.90
CA TYR A 20 -4.88 -3.41 1.51
C TYR A 20 -3.96 -2.28 1.94
N GLU A 21 -4.29 -1.05 1.53
CA GLU A 21 -3.52 0.16 1.85
C GLU A 21 -3.38 0.37 3.36
N ARG A 22 -4.50 0.32 4.10
CA ARG A 22 -4.49 0.47 5.56
C ARG A 22 -3.67 -0.64 6.24
N ALA A 23 -3.79 -1.88 5.79
CA ALA A 23 -3.02 -2.99 6.35
C ALA A 23 -1.51 -2.82 6.10
N TRP A 24 -1.11 -2.31 4.93
CA TRP A 24 0.29 -2.00 4.63
C TRP A 24 0.84 -0.82 5.41
N ARG A 25 0.06 0.25 5.61
CA ARG A 25 0.46 1.38 6.48
C ARG A 25 0.71 0.91 7.92
N GLU A 26 -0.23 0.14 8.48
CA GLU A 26 -0.08 -0.44 9.81
C GLU A 26 1.11 -1.40 9.89
N CYS A 27 1.34 -2.21 8.85
CA CYS A 27 2.50 -3.08 8.73
C CYS A 27 3.81 -2.29 8.82
N GLY A 28 3.93 -1.21 8.05
CA GLY A 28 5.10 -0.32 8.07
C GLY A 28 5.38 0.26 9.46
N HIS A 29 4.35 0.79 10.12
CA HIS A 29 4.49 1.36 11.46
C HIS A 29 4.91 0.31 12.50
N LEU A 30 4.41 -0.93 12.37
CA LEU A 30 4.78 -2.03 13.26
C LEU A 30 6.22 -2.49 13.05
N TRP A 31 6.71 -2.47 11.81
CA TRP A 31 8.12 -2.74 11.49
C TRP A 31 9.05 -1.64 12.00
N GLU A 32 8.70 -0.35 11.86
CA GLU A 32 9.48 0.75 12.44
C GLU A 32 9.56 0.66 13.96
N ARG A 33 8.44 0.37 14.63
CA ARG A 33 8.42 0.18 16.08
C ARG A 33 9.22 -1.05 16.52
N ALA A 34 9.27 -2.09 15.70
CA ALA A 34 10.12 -3.24 15.94
C ALA A 34 11.60 -2.89 15.77
N ALA A 35 11.93 -2.09 14.75
CA ALA A 35 13.28 -1.60 14.48
C ALA A 35 13.81 -0.71 15.62
N ASP A 36 12.98 0.18 16.16
CA ASP A 36 13.31 1.07 17.28
C ASP A 36 13.68 0.31 18.56
N ARG A 37 13.00 -0.81 18.80
CA ARG A 37 13.22 -1.66 19.99
C ARG A 37 14.29 -2.73 19.79
N GLU A 38 14.77 -2.93 18.57
CA GLU A 38 15.75 -3.96 18.26
C GLU A 38 17.17 -3.46 18.56
N THR A 39 17.91 -4.27 19.31
CA THR A 39 19.30 -3.96 19.71
C THR A 39 20.31 -4.49 18.70
N ASP A 40 19.93 -5.50 17.91
CA ASP A 40 20.76 -6.03 16.84
C ASP A 40 20.69 -5.16 15.58
N ALA A 41 21.82 -4.58 15.18
CA ALA A 41 21.89 -3.67 14.04
C ALA A 41 21.49 -4.32 12.71
N LYS A 42 21.76 -5.62 12.52
CA LYS A 42 21.42 -6.35 11.29
C LYS A 42 19.92 -6.63 11.22
N ARG A 43 19.29 -6.94 12.35
CA ARG A 43 17.83 -7.11 12.44
C ARG A 43 17.11 -5.77 12.31
N ARG A 44 17.60 -4.73 12.96
CA ARG A 44 17.09 -3.37 12.82
C ARG A 44 17.07 -2.94 11.35
N ALA A 45 18.16 -3.15 10.62
CA ALA A 45 18.22 -2.85 9.18
C ALA A 45 17.19 -3.64 8.36
N GLN A 46 16.97 -4.92 8.67
CA GLN A 46 15.91 -5.72 8.03
C GLN A 46 14.51 -5.17 8.31
N TYR A 47 14.23 -4.76 9.54
CA TYR A 47 12.91 -4.20 9.88
C TYR A 47 12.68 -2.84 9.24
N VAL A 48 13.70 -1.99 9.14
CA VAL A 48 13.61 -0.73 8.39
C VAL A 48 13.31 -1.01 6.91
N ALA A 49 14.03 -1.95 6.28
CA ALA A 49 13.77 -2.32 4.90
C ALA A 49 12.35 -2.88 4.69
N ASN A 50 11.84 -3.68 5.63
CA ASN A 50 10.47 -4.17 5.59
C ASN A 50 9.44 -3.04 5.76
N ALA A 51 9.71 -2.06 6.61
CA ALA A 51 8.86 -0.90 6.78
C ALA A 51 8.78 -0.04 5.51
N GLU A 52 9.91 0.17 4.84
CA GLU A 52 9.97 0.90 3.58
C GLU A 52 9.21 0.17 2.47
N ARG A 53 9.37 -1.16 2.36
CA ARG A 53 8.58 -1.98 1.43
C ARG A 53 7.08 -1.90 1.70
N ALA A 54 6.69 -1.93 2.97
CA ALA A 54 5.29 -1.81 3.36
C ALA A 54 4.71 -0.44 3.00
N ARG A 55 5.47 0.65 3.21
CA ARG A 55 5.05 1.99 2.76
C ARG A 55 4.95 2.08 1.24
N ALA A 56 5.92 1.55 0.50
CA ALA A 56 5.87 1.52 -0.96
C ALA A 56 4.66 0.72 -1.49
N ALA A 57 4.30 -0.39 -0.82
CA ALA A 57 3.11 -1.16 -1.17
C ALA A 57 1.80 -0.43 -0.83
N ALA A 58 1.78 0.39 0.22
CA ALA A 58 0.63 1.24 0.54
C ALA A 58 0.50 2.45 -0.39
N ASP A 59 1.62 3.06 -0.81
CA ASP A 59 1.64 4.27 -1.63
C ASP A 59 1.51 3.96 -3.13
N GLY A 60 1.83 2.73 -3.53
CA GLY A 60 1.60 2.25 -4.89
C GLY A 60 0.12 2.34 -5.23
N PRO A 61 -0.26 3.03 -6.32
CA PRO A 61 -1.64 3.04 -6.75
C PRO A 61 -2.00 1.59 -7.08
N GLN A 62 -2.83 0.95 -6.25
CA GLN A 62 -3.79 0.05 -6.83
C GLN A 62 -4.58 0.93 -7.77
N GLU A 63 -4.35 0.77 -9.07
CA GLU A 63 -5.19 1.28 -10.12
C GLU A 63 -6.61 0.77 -9.85
N SER A 64 -7.31 1.43 -8.93
CA SER A 64 -8.74 1.40 -8.84
C SER A 64 -9.18 1.86 -10.22
N ALA A 65 -9.60 0.89 -11.04
CA ALA A 65 -10.25 1.08 -12.32
C ALA A 65 -11.63 1.76 -12.12
N ASP A 66 -11.67 2.84 -11.36
CA ASP A 66 -12.84 3.64 -11.00
C ASP A 66 -12.57 5.16 -11.17
N ASP A 67 -11.45 5.53 -11.80
CA ASP A 67 -11.23 6.87 -12.34
C ASP A 67 -11.04 6.79 -13.87
N ALA A 68 -11.85 5.95 -14.52
CA ALA A 68 -12.19 6.17 -15.91
C ALA A 68 -13.38 7.13 -15.91
N ASP A 69 -13.12 8.41 -15.62
CA ASP A 69 -14.09 9.48 -15.85
C ASP A 69 -14.55 9.41 -17.33
N PRO A 70 -15.79 8.99 -17.62
CA PRO A 70 -16.26 8.88 -19.00
C PRO A 70 -16.53 10.25 -19.63
N ALA A 71 -16.31 11.36 -18.91
CA ALA A 71 -16.59 12.72 -19.38
C ALA A 71 -15.40 13.37 -20.11
N SER A 72 -14.25 12.69 -20.20
CA SER A 72 -13.12 13.13 -21.03
C SER A 72 -13.20 12.70 -22.51
N LEU A 73 -14.28 12.02 -22.92
CA LEU A 73 -14.59 11.88 -24.33
C LEU A 73 -15.23 13.18 -24.83
N PRO A 74 -14.60 13.94 -25.76
CA PRO A 74 -15.29 15.05 -26.38
C PRO A 74 -16.55 14.51 -27.07
N PRO A 75 -17.70 15.22 -27.00
CA PRO A 75 -18.91 14.76 -27.65
C PRO A 75 -18.61 14.53 -29.14
N PRO A 76 -19.10 13.44 -29.76
CA PRO A 76 -18.95 13.25 -31.19
C PRO A 76 -19.59 14.45 -31.87
N ASN A 77 -18.77 15.27 -32.55
CA ASN A 77 -19.22 16.46 -33.27
C ASN A 77 -20.43 16.10 -34.14
N PRO A 78 -21.63 16.60 -33.84
CA PRO A 78 -22.77 16.44 -34.71
C PRO A 78 -22.85 17.72 -35.55
N HIS A 79 -22.12 17.78 -36.67
CA HIS A 79 -22.26 18.74 -37.78
C HIS A 79 -21.08 18.49 -38.74
N LEU A 80 -21.21 18.39 -40.06
CA LEU A 80 -22.31 18.76 -40.95
C LEU A 80 -21.99 18.16 -42.33
N ASN A 81 -23.01 17.61 -42.98
CA ASN A 81 -23.21 17.46 -44.43
C ASN A 81 -22.23 16.60 -45.26
#